data_AF-A0A958HVA9-F1
#
_entry.id   AF-A0A958HVA9-F1
#
_cell.length_a   1.000
_cell.length_b   1.000
_cell.length_c   1.000
_cell.angle_alpha   90.00
_cell.angle_beta   90.00
_cell.angle_gamma   90.00
#
_symmetry.space_group_name_H-M   'P 1'
#
loop_
_entity.id
_entity.type
_entity.pdbx_description
1 polymer ?
#
loop_
_entity_poly.entity_id
_entity_poly.type
_entity_poly.pdbx_seq_one_letter_code
_entity_poly.pdbx_strand_id
1 'polypeptide(L)' 'PFLIQEGFIKRTPRGRVATRFAYEHFNYDQRRYGSQQELF' A
#
# COMPACT_ATOMS: atom_id res chain seq x y z
N PRO A 1 -13.35 7.41 8.08
CA PRO A 1 -12.70 8.73 7.93
C PRO A 1 -11.73 9.03 9.08
N PHE A 2 -10.78 8.13 9.32
CA PHE A 2 -9.68 8.34 10.27
C PHE A 2 -8.38 8.08 9.51
N LEU A 3 -8.28 6.90 8.90
CA LEU A 3 -7.18 6.50 8.03
C LEU A 3 -6.93 7.41 6.80
N ILE A 4 -7.95 8.13 6.32
CA ILE A 4 -7.76 9.12 5.25
C ILE A 4 -7.16 10.43 5.81
N GLN A 5 -7.57 10.83 7.02
CA GLN A 5 -7.08 12.04 7.68
C GLN A 5 -5.64 11.86 8.18
N GLU A 6 -5.36 10.70 8.75
CA GLU A 6 -4.02 10.27 9.18
C GLU A 6 -3.07 9.96 8.00
N GLY A 7 -3.53 10.06 6.75
CA GLY A 7 -2.69 9.87 5.58
C GLY A 7 -2.35 8.41 5.24
N PHE A 8 -2.99 7.42 5.87
CA PHE A 8 -2.82 5.99 5.57
C PHE A 8 -3.50 5.58 4.25
N ILE A 9 -4.63 6.19 3.87
CA ILE A 9 -5.42 5.82 2.70
C ILE A 9 -5.67 7.04 1.81
N LYS A 10 -5.46 6.88 0.50
CA LYS A 10 -5.85 7.86 -0.53
C LYS A 10 -7.00 7.35 -1.39
N ARG A 11 -7.82 8.29 -1.89
CA ARG A 11 -8.90 8.00 -2.86
C ARG A 11 -8.36 8.06 -4.30
N THR A 12 -8.86 7.19 -5.15
CA THR A 12 -8.57 7.17 -6.60
C THR A 12 -9.86 6.84 -7.37
N PRO A 13 -9.93 7.11 -8.69
CA PRO A 13 -11.09 6.73 -9.50
C PRO A 13 -11.41 5.22 -9.47
N ARG A 14 -10.40 4.38 -9.19
CA ARG A 14 -10.52 2.91 -9.13
C ARG A 14 -10.78 2.36 -7.73
N GLY A 15 -10.88 3.21 -6.71
CA GLY A 15 -11.09 2.80 -5.32
C GLY A 15 -10.14 3.46 -4.33
N ARG A 16 -9.86 2.77 -3.22
CA ARG A 16 -8.99 3.25 -2.15
C ARG A 16 -7.67 2.50 -2.20
N VAL A 17 -6.56 3.20 -1.98
CA VAL A 17 -5.22 2.62 -1.97
C VAL A 17 -4.46 3.10 -0.75
N ALA A 18 -3.67 2.20 -0.17
CA ALA A 18 -2.75 2.51 0.92
C ALA A 18 -1.63 3.43 0.40
N THR A 19 -1.24 4.39 1.22
CA THR A 19 -0.11 5.27 0.92
C THR A 19 1.21 4.60 1.27
N ARG A 20 2.33 5.14 0.78
CA ARG A 20 3.67 4.66 1.18
C ARG A 20 3.85 4.74 2.70
N PHE A 21 3.37 5.82 3.31
CA PHE A 21 3.35 6.01 4.75
C PHE A 21 2.67 4.86 5.49
N ALA A 22 1.56 4.34 4.98
CA ALA A 22 0.91 3.19 5.59
C ALA A 22 1.80 1.95 5.58
N TYR A 23 2.45 1.65 4.46
CA TYR A 23 3.35 0.50 4.36
C TYR A 23 4.56 0.65 5.30
N GLU A 24 5.15 1.84 5.37
CA GLU A 24 6.26 2.14 6.29
C GLU A 24 5.83 1.99 7.75
N HIS A 25 4.68 2.55 8.14
CA HIS A 25 4.17 2.52 9.51
C HIS A 25 3.86 1.10 10.00
N PHE A 26 3.34 0.24 9.12
CA PHE A 26 3.05 -1.15 9.44
C PHE A 26 4.25 -2.09 9.22
N ASN A 27 5.46 -1.56 8.98
CA ASN A 27 6.67 -2.33 8.66
C ASN A 27 6.45 -3.36 7.53
N TYR A 28 5.61 -3.01 6.57
CA TYR A 28 5.32 -3.84 5.43
C TYR A 28 6.36 -3.58 4.34
N ASP A 29 7.38 -4.43 4.30
CA ASP A 29 8.45 -4.31 3.33
C ASP A 29 7.94 -4.66 1.92
N GLN A 30 7.84 -3.64 1.06
CA GLN A 30 7.48 -3.77 -0.35
C GLN A 30 8.42 -4.72 -1.11
N ARG A 31 9.62 -4.97 -0.57
CA ARG A 31 10.60 -5.90 -1.16
C ARG A 31 10.20 -7.37 -1.06
N ARG A 32 9.22 -7.72 -0.20
CA ARG A 32 8.73 -9.11 -0.10
C ARG A 32 7.84 -9.55 -1.26
N TYR A 33 7.43 -8.63 -2.15
CA TYR A 33 6.78 -8.96 -3.43
C TYR A 33 7.80 -9.24 -4.55
N GLY A 34 8.98 -9.73 -4.20
CA GLY A 34 10.07 -10.03 -5.13
C GLY A 34 10.30 -11.52 -5.31
N SER A 35 9.29 -12.27 -5.74
CA SER A 35 9.48 -13.50 -6.53
C SER A 35 8.14 -13.94 -7.13
N GLN A 36 7.50 -13.06 -7.92
CA GLN A 36 6.66 -13.59 -9.00
C GLN A 36 7.64 -14.19 -10.00
N GLN A 37 8.03 -15.44 -9.73
CA GLN A 37 8.74 -16.28 -10.69
C GLN A 37 7.92 -16.24 -11.97
N GLU A 38 8.60 -15.92 -13.06
CA GLU A 38 8.05 -15.86 -14.41
C GLU A 38 7.15 -17.08 -14.63
N LEU A 39 5.86 -16.81 -14.75
CA LEU A 39 4.83 -17.82 -15.01
C LEU A 39 4.66 -17.89 -16.53
N PHE A 40 5.77 -18.12 -17.24
CA PHE A 40 5.83 -18.38 -18.67
C PHE A 40 7.01 -19.30 -18.99
#